data_AF-A0A0J8C853-F1
#
_entry.id   AF-A0A0J8C853-F1
#
_cell.length_a   1.000
_cell.length_b   1.000
_cell.length_c   1.000
_cell.angle_alpha   90.00
_cell.angle_beta   90.00
_cell.angle_gamma   90.00
#
_symmetry.space_group_name_H-M   'P 1'
#
loop_
_entity.id
_entity.type
_entity.pdbx_description
1 polymer ?
#
loop_
_entity_poly.entity_id
_entity_poly.type
_entity_poly.pdbx_seq_one_letter_code
_entity_poly.pdbx_strand_id
1 'polypeptide(L)'
;MVVAFPPPAVVPERKQATTPSGKPTLHKRTKAERNSLYVRALASTVLATVKETLAAAPSVKEVTILVVRQDPDTHKPEDYLAAIYAGRFTRERLATLNWNQVDPVAELLLAPGAMLCRRRQAGDVLPLDLAAEPELAAVVAQLRADL
;
A
#
# COMPACT_ATOMS: atom_id res chain seq x y z
N MET A 1 -9.17 -7.81 7.35
CA MET A 1 -9.52 -6.38 7.20
C MET A 1 -9.20 -5.96 5.77
N VAL A 2 -10.07 -5.17 5.14
CA VAL A 2 -9.86 -4.68 3.76
C VAL A 2 -9.71 -3.17 3.79
N VAL A 3 -8.75 -2.63 3.04
CA VAL A 3 -8.53 -1.19 2.87
C VAL A 3 -8.50 -0.85 1.40
N ALA A 4 -9.28 0.16 0.98
CA ALA A 4 -9.16 0.74 -0.35
C ALA A 4 -8.03 1.78 -0.36
N PHE A 5 -7.18 1.74 -1.38
CA PHE A 5 -6.10 2.70 -1.58
C PHE A 5 -6.22 3.36 -2.96
N PRO A 6 -5.99 4.68 -3.07
CA PRO A 6 -6.14 5.40 -4.34
C PRO A 6 -5.11 4.96 -5.39
N PRO A 7 -5.36 5.23 -6.68
CA PRO A 7 -4.39 4.96 -7.73
C PRO A 7 -3.13 5.84 -7.63
N PRO A 8 -2.01 5.47 -8.29
CA PRO A 8 -0.75 6.23 -8.25
C PRO A 8 -0.84 7.70 -8.69
N ALA A 9 -1.93 8.10 -9.35
CA ALA A 9 -2.24 9.48 -9.68
C ALA A 9 -2.33 10.40 -8.44
N VAL A 10 -2.56 9.85 -7.24
CA VAL A 10 -2.54 10.62 -5.99
C VAL A 10 -1.18 11.26 -5.70
N VAL A 11 -0.08 10.71 -6.23
CA VAL A 11 1.26 11.25 -6.02
C VAL A 11 1.53 12.41 -6.98
N PRO A 12 1.78 13.64 -6.48
CA PRO A 12 1.92 14.81 -7.34
C PRO A 12 3.12 14.70 -8.31
N GLU A 13 2.95 15.23 -9.52
CA GLU A 13 3.99 15.15 -10.55
C GLU A 13 5.17 16.09 -10.32
N ARG A 14 5.00 17.18 -9.56
CA ARG A 14 6.03 18.22 -9.37
C ARG A 14 6.45 18.37 -7.91
N LYS A 15 7.76 18.46 -7.66
CA LYS A 15 8.34 18.70 -6.34
C LYS A 15 8.87 20.12 -6.23
N GLN A 16 8.80 20.67 -5.01
CA GLN A 16 9.51 21.89 -4.68
C GLN A 16 11.02 21.67 -4.86
N ALA A 17 11.68 22.68 -5.39
CA ALA A 17 13.11 22.73 -5.57
C ALA A 17 13.60 24.18 -5.49
N THR A 18 14.91 24.36 -5.59
CA THR A 18 15.55 25.67 -5.67
C THR A 18 16.42 25.74 -6.91
N THR A 19 16.45 26.91 -7.54
CA THR A 19 17.44 27.22 -8.58
C THR A 19 18.84 27.32 -7.97
N PRO A 20 19.93 27.28 -8.77
CA PRO A 20 21.28 27.49 -8.26
C PRO A 20 21.45 28.82 -7.50
N SER A 21 20.65 29.84 -7.84
CA SER A 21 20.63 31.15 -7.16
C SER A 21 19.70 31.20 -5.94
N GLY A 22 19.18 30.07 -5.46
CA GLY A 22 18.35 29.98 -4.25
C GLY A 22 16.86 30.33 -4.43
N LYS A 23 16.41 30.71 -5.64
CA LYS A 23 14.99 31.03 -5.88
C LYS A 23 14.13 29.75 -5.88
N PRO A 24 12.98 29.71 -5.19
CA PRO A 24 12.05 28.58 -5.23
C PRO A 24 11.57 28.28 -6.66
N THR A 25 11.45 27.00 -6.99
CA THR A 25 10.97 26.51 -8.28
C THR A 25 10.29 25.14 -8.14
N LEU A 26 9.73 24.63 -9.25
CA LEU A 26 9.08 23.32 -9.32
C LEU A 26 9.74 22.44 -10.37
N HIS A 27 10.32 21.30 -9.96
CA HIS A 27 10.83 20.27 -10.87
C HIS A 27 9.86 19.12 -11.04
N LYS A 28 9.88 18.50 -12.23
CA LYS A 28 9.17 17.26 -12.49
C LYS A 28 9.79 16.14 -11.65
N ARG A 29 8.97 15.37 -10.95
CA ARG A 29 9.39 14.13 -10.29
C ARG A 29 9.64 13.07 -11.34
N THR A 30 10.66 12.26 -11.14
CA THR A 30 10.87 11.06 -11.96
C THR A 30 9.78 10.02 -11.65
N LYS A 31 9.58 9.07 -12.56
CA LYS A 31 8.64 7.96 -12.33
C LYS A 31 9.02 7.15 -11.08
N ALA A 32 10.31 6.91 -10.87
CA ALA A 32 10.82 6.19 -9.70
C ALA A 32 10.53 6.94 -8.39
N GLU A 33 10.69 8.26 -8.37
CA GLU A 33 10.35 9.09 -7.20
C GLU A 33 8.86 9.01 -6.87
N ARG A 34 8.00 9.09 -7.90
CA ARG A 34 6.55 8.97 -7.71
C ARG A 34 6.17 7.60 -7.13
N ASN A 35 6.72 6.53 -7.69
CA ASN A 35 6.43 5.17 -7.24
C ASN A 35 6.98 4.87 -5.85
N SER A 36 8.14 5.41 -5.49
CA SER A 36 8.67 5.32 -4.13
C SER A 36 7.78 6.02 -3.12
N LEU A 37 7.31 7.23 -3.42
CA LEU A 37 6.35 7.96 -2.58
C LEU A 37 5.03 7.21 -2.45
N TYR A 38 4.52 6.63 -3.54
CA TYR A 38 3.29 5.84 -3.54
C TYR A 38 3.39 4.63 -2.60
N VAL A 39 4.46 3.83 -2.70
CA VAL A 39 4.66 2.66 -1.84
C VAL A 39 4.85 3.07 -0.38
N ARG A 40 5.56 4.18 -0.12
CA ARG A 40 5.72 4.71 1.24
C ARG A 40 4.38 5.13 1.83
N ALA A 41 3.54 5.84 1.07
CA ALA A 41 2.20 6.24 1.50
C ALA A 41 1.28 5.04 1.74
N LEU A 42 1.32 4.03 0.85
CA LEU A 42 0.61 2.76 1.01
C LEU A 42 1.02 2.08 2.32
N ALA A 43 2.33 1.93 2.55
CA ALA A 43 2.85 1.26 3.74
C ALA A 43 2.53 2.02 5.03
N SER A 44 2.64 3.35 5.03
CA SER A 44 2.22 4.19 6.16
C SER A 44 0.73 4.02 6.45
N THR A 45 -0.12 3.97 5.43
CA THR A 45 -1.57 3.80 5.57
C THR A 45 -1.89 2.43 6.17
N VAL A 46 -1.24 1.37 5.68
CA VAL A 46 -1.37 0.01 6.24
C VAL A 46 -1.01 0.00 7.72
N LEU A 47 0.16 0.51 8.10
CA LEU A 47 0.60 0.49 9.50
C LEU A 47 -0.30 1.34 10.40
N ALA A 48 -0.74 2.51 9.94
CA ALA A 48 -1.68 3.35 10.68
C ALA A 48 -3.01 2.61 10.90
N THR A 49 -3.58 2.01 9.86
CA THR A 49 -4.86 1.29 9.94
C THR A 49 -4.76 0.07 10.87
N VAL A 50 -3.67 -0.70 10.78
CA VAL A 50 -3.44 -1.84 11.70
C VAL A 50 -3.32 -1.37 13.14
N LYS A 51 -2.56 -0.29 13.39
CA LYS A 51 -2.41 0.30 14.72
C LYS A 51 -3.75 0.75 15.28
N GLU A 52 -4.56 1.46 14.50
CA GLU A 52 -5.90 1.93 14.87
C GLU A 52 -6.84 0.76 15.17
N THR A 53 -6.83 -0.27 14.32
CA THR A 53 -7.65 -1.47 14.49
C THR A 53 -7.33 -2.19 15.80
N LEU A 54 -6.04 -2.38 16.09
CA LEU A 54 -5.60 -2.99 17.34
C LEU A 54 -5.87 -2.08 18.54
N ALA A 55 -5.85 -0.76 18.39
CA ALA A 55 -6.26 0.15 19.46
C ALA A 55 -7.77 0.04 19.75
N ALA A 56 -8.60 -0.03 18.70
CA ALA A 56 -10.05 -0.12 18.80
C ALA A 56 -10.55 -1.48 19.31
N ALA A 57 -9.82 -2.57 19.06
CA ALA A 57 -10.18 -3.92 19.48
C ALA A 57 -9.09 -4.56 20.38
N PRO A 58 -9.08 -4.30 21.70
CA PRO A 58 -8.02 -4.75 22.61
C PRO A 58 -7.83 -6.26 22.70
N SER A 59 -8.91 -7.03 22.49
CA SER A 59 -8.87 -8.50 22.49
C SER A 59 -8.17 -9.08 21.26
N VAL A 60 -8.16 -8.35 20.14
CA VAL A 60 -7.53 -8.77 18.89
C VAL A 60 -6.01 -8.76 19.05
N LYS A 61 -5.37 -9.89 18.71
CA LYS A 61 -3.91 -10.08 18.78
C LYS A 61 -3.23 -9.95 17.43
N GLU A 62 -3.96 -10.21 16.36
CA GLU A 62 -3.45 -10.25 15.00
C GLU A 62 -4.46 -9.64 14.02
N VAL A 63 -3.96 -8.95 13.01
CA VAL A 63 -4.75 -8.39 11.91
C VAL A 63 -4.13 -8.82 10.58
N THR A 64 -4.91 -9.55 9.78
CA THR A 64 -4.61 -9.75 8.36
C THR A 64 -5.25 -8.60 7.58
N ILE A 65 -4.43 -7.88 6.81
CA ILE A 65 -4.87 -6.76 5.98
C ILE A 65 -4.74 -7.12 4.51
N LEU A 66 -5.77 -6.79 3.73
CA LEU A 66 -5.79 -6.83 2.28
C LEU A 66 -6.01 -5.41 1.78
N VAL A 67 -5.12 -4.91 0.94
CA VAL A 67 -5.28 -3.60 0.30
C VAL A 67 -5.73 -3.82 -1.13
N VAL A 68 -6.85 -3.19 -1.48
CA VAL A 68 -7.39 -3.17 -2.83
C VAL A 68 -7.28 -1.77 -3.42
N ARG A 69 -7.17 -1.71 -4.75
CA ARG A 69 -7.07 -0.48 -5.51
C ARG A 69 -7.99 -0.59 -6.72
N GLN A 70 -8.73 0.47 -6.98
CA GLN A 70 -9.45 0.60 -8.25
C GLN A 70 -8.48 0.98 -9.37
N ASP A 71 -8.58 0.26 -10.49
CA ASP A 71 -7.82 0.54 -11.70
C ASP A 71 -8.79 1.01 -12.79
N PRO A 72 -9.07 2.33 -12.88
CA PRO A 72 -10.07 2.85 -13.83
C PRO A 72 -9.66 2.71 -15.29
N ASP A 73 -8.36 2.50 -15.55
CA ASP A 73 -7.81 2.41 -16.90
C ASP A 73 -7.88 0.98 -17.47
N THR A 74 -8.37 0.01 -16.69
CA THR A 74 -8.50 -1.37 -17.18
C THR A 74 -9.68 -1.55 -18.13
N HIS A 75 -9.47 -2.35 -19.17
CA HIS A 75 -10.50 -2.70 -20.16
C HIS A 75 -11.33 -3.91 -19.73
N LYS A 76 -10.99 -4.54 -18.62
CA LYS A 76 -11.60 -5.77 -18.10
C LYS A 76 -12.33 -5.48 -16.79
N PRO A 77 -13.66 -5.65 -16.71
CA PRO A 77 -14.40 -5.46 -15.46
C PRO A 77 -13.82 -6.25 -14.29
N GLU A 78 -13.32 -7.47 -14.55
CA GLU A 78 -12.68 -8.33 -13.57
C GLU A 78 -11.36 -7.77 -13.00
N ASP A 79 -10.73 -6.81 -13.67
CA ASP A 79 -9.48 -6.19 -13.24
C ASP A 79 -9.70 -4.81 -12.60
N TYR A 80 -10.95 -4.31 -12.57
CA TYR A 80 -11.29 -2.99 -12.05
C TYR A 80 -10.93 -2.82 -10.57
N LEU A 81 -11.07 -3.88 -9.78
CA LEU A 81 -10.64 -3.91 -8.38
C LEU A 81 -9.51 -4.93 -8.23
N ALA A 82 -8.29 -4.45 -7.99
CA ALA A 82 -7.12 -5.28 -7.84
C ALA A 82 -6.61 -5.30 -6.40
N ALA A 83 -6.28 -6.48 -5.86
CA ALA A 83 -5.48 -6.59 -4.65
C ALA A 83 -4.05 -6.15 -4.96
N ILE A 84 -3.49 -5.25 -4.14
CA ILE A 84 -2.13 -4.71 -4.34
C ILE A 84 -1.20 -4.98 -3.16
N TYR A 85 -1.73 -5.36 -2.01
CA TYR A 85 -0.94 -5.79 -0.86
C TYR A 85 -1.77 -6.74 0.02
N ALA A 86 -1.12 -7.76 0.57
CA ALA A 86 -1.66 -8.57 1.66
C ALA A 86 -0.56 -8.79 2.69
N GLY A 87 -0.92 -8.85 3.97
CA GLY A 87 0.05 -9.13 5.03
C GLY A 87 -0.59 -9.24 6.39
N ARG A 88 0.18 -9.75 7.35
CA ARG A 88 -0.31 -10.05 8.68
C ARG A 88 0.52 -9.36 9.74
N PHE A 89 -0.15 -8.75 10.72
CA PHE A 89 0.50 -7.95 11.73
C PHE A 89 0.02 -8.35 13.12
N THR A 90 0.95 -8.57 14.02
CA THR A 90 0.66 -8.91 15.42
C THR A 90 0.81 -7.69 16.31
N ARG A 91 0.02 -7.64 17.39
CA ARG A 91 0.12 -6.61 18.42
C ARG A 91 1.51 -6.57 19.05
N GLU A 92 2.09 -7.75 19.29
CA GLU A 92 3.43 -7.89 19.85
C GLU A 92 4.47 -7.22 18.96
N ARG A 93 4.44 -7.48 17.64
CA ARG A 93 5.36 -6.83 16.70
C ARG A 93 5.19 -5.31 16.71
N LEU A 94 3.96 -4.81 16.63
CA LEU A 94 3.71 -3.36 16.62
C LEU A 94 4.15 -2.67 17.92
N ALA A 95 4.07 -3.35 19.06
CA ALA A 95 4.50 -2.82 20.36
C ALA A 95 6.03 -2.61 20.43
N THR A 96 6.82 -3.33 19.63
CA THR A 96 8.28 -3.18 19.58
C THR A 96 8.77 -2.06 18.65
N LEU A 97 7.89 -1.46 17.85
CA LEU A 97 8.29 -0.49 16.85
C LEU A 97 8.56 0.88 17.46
N ASN A 98 9.70 1.48 17.11
CA ASN A 98 9.91 2.91 17.31
C ASN A 98 9.24 3.70 16.17
N TRP A 99 8.01 4.17 16.42
CA TRP A 99 7.19 4.88 15.43
C TRP A 99 7.81 6.13 14.83
N ASN A 100 8.78 6.76 15.50
CA ASN A 100 9.48 7.95 14.99
C ASN A 100 10.60 7.62 13.99
N GLN A 101 11.05 6.36 13.95
CA GLN A 101 12.20 5.92 13.15
C GLN A 101 11.87 4.77 12.21
N VAL A 102 10.68 4.19 12.32
CA VAL A 102 10.27 3.04 11.52
C VAL A 102 10.25 3.39 10.03
N ASP A 103 10.88 2.55 9.21
CA ASP A 103 10.66 2.55 7.77
C ASP A 103 9.39 1.75 7.48
N PRO A 104 8.29 2.40 7.07
CA PRO A 104 7.03 1.72 6.86
C PRO A 104 7.12 0.68 5.75
N VAL A 105 7.94 0.91 4.72
CA VAL A 105 8.06 -0.01 3.59
C VAL A 105 8.79 -1.28 4.01
N ALA A 106 9.84 -1.14 4.84
CA ALA A 106 10.56 -2.28 5.38
C ALA A 106 9.64 -3.16 6.25
N GLU A 107 8.88 -2.56 7.16
CA GLU A 107 7.93 -3.30 8.01
C GLU A 107 6.84 -4.00 7.21
N LEU A 108 6.33 -3.34 6.16
CA LEU A 108 5.34 -3.93 5.27
C LEU A 108 5.85 -5.20 4.57
N LEU A 109 7.12 -5.22 4.18
CA LEU A 109 7.77 -6.36 3.52
C LEU A 109 8.18 -7.47 4.50
N LEU A 110 8.45 -7.12 5.77
CA LEU A 110 8.79 -8.08 6.82
C LEU A 110 7.57 -8.76 7.46
N ALA A 111 6.37 -8.25 7.19
CA ALA A 111 5.13 -8.82 7.72
C ALA A 111 4.98 -10.30 7.30
N PRO A 112 4.61 -11.21 8.22
CA PRO A 112 4.32 -12.60 7.87
C PRO A 112 3.29 -12.71 6.74
N GLY A 113 3.60 -13.49 5.71
CA GLY A 113 2.75 -13.64 4.54
C GLY A 113 2.64 -12.36 3.68
N ALA A 114 3.60 -11.43 3.79
CA ALA A 114 3.60 -10.22 2.99
C ALA A 114 3.64 -10.53 1.48
N MET A 115 2.62 -10.06 0.78
CA MET A 115 2.53 -10.08 -0.68
C MET A 115 2.54 -8.65 -1.19
N LEU A 116 3.60 -8.26 -1.90
CA LEU A 116 3.68 -6.99 -2.62
C LEU A 116 4.40 -7.22 -3.96
N CYS A 117 3.70 -7.04 -5.07
CA CYS A 117 4.30 -7.16 -6.39
C CYS A 117 4.78 -5.80 -6.92
N ARG A 118 6.08 -5.68 -7.24
CA ARG A 118 6.68 -4.46 -7.78
C ARG A 118 7.43 -4.72 -9.08
N ARG A 119 7.23 -3.87 -10.09
CA ARG A 119 8.01 -3.91 -11.33
C ARG A 119 9.45 -3.46 -11.07
N ARG A 120 10.45 -4.29 -11.40
CA ARG A 120 11.88 -4.10 -11.03
C ARG A 120 12.47 -2.72 -11.36
N GLN A 121 12.22 -2.19 -12.56
CA GLN A 121 12.89 -0.95 -13.02
C GLN A 121 12.13 0.33 -12.60
N ALA A 122 10.82 0.35 -12.81
CA ALA A 122 9.99 1.52 -12.53
C ALA A 122 9.53 1.59 -11.07
N GLY A 123 9.44 0.46 -10.37
CA GLY A 123 8.90 0.36 -9.01
C GLY A 123 7.36 0.42 -8.95
N ASP A 124 6.67 0.27 -10.09
CA ASP A 124 5.21 0.25 -10.18
C ASP A 124 4.64 -0.85 -9.27
N VAL A 125 3.61 -0.53 -8.47
CA VAL A 125 2.87 -1.53 -7.69
C VAL A 125 1.87 -2.22 -8.61
N LEU A 126 2.04 -3.53 -8.76
CA LEU A 126 1.24 -4.38 -9.63
C LEU A 126 0.18 -5.13 -8.82
N PRO A 127 -0.92 -5.56 -9.46
CA PRO A 127 -1.86 -6.52 -8.87
C PRO A 127 -1.13 -7.77 -8.36
N LEU A 128 -1.64 -8.31 -7.24
CA LEU A 128 -1.19 -9.58 -6.70
C LEU A 128 -1.75 -10.73 -7.53
N ASP A 129 -0.93 -11.77 -7.70
CA ASP A 129 -1.40 -13.07 -8.12
C ASP A 129 -1.93 -13.82 -6.88
N LEU A 130 -3.22 -14.09 -6.86
CA LEU A 130 -3.92 -14.76 -5.75
C LEU A 130 -4.22 -16.23 -6.04
N ALA A 131 -3.65 -16.82 -7.10
CA ALA A 131 -3.90 -18.22 -7.46
C ALA A 131 -3.59 -19.21 -6.32
N ALA A 132 -2.59 -18.89 -5.48
CA ALA A 132 -2.21 -19.68 -4.31
C ALA A 132 -2.98 -19.32 -3.02
N GLU A 133 -3.80 -18.27 -3.03
CA GLU A 133 -4.46 -17.69 -1.85
C GLU A 133 -5.98 -17.64 -2.05
N PRO A 134 -6.69 -18.79 -2.02
CA PRO A 134 -8.09 -18.87 -2.39
C PRO A 134 -9.01 -18.05 -1.48
N GLU A 135 -8.66 -17.90 -0.20
CA GLU A 135 -9.42 -17.08 0.75
C GLU A 135 -9.35 -15.59 0.39
N LEU A 136 -8.16 -15.09 0.03
CA LEU A 136 -7.99 -13.71 -0.41
C LEU A 136 -8.70 -13.46 -1.74
N ALA A 137 -8.61 -14.42 -2.67
CA ALA A 137 -9.31 -14.35 -3.94
C ALA A 137 -10.84 -14.27 -3.74
N ALA A 138 -11.39 -15.05 -2.81
CA ALA A 138 -12.82 -15.01 -2.47
C ALA A 138 -13.25 -13.65 -1.92
N VAL A 139 -12.45 -13.02 -1.05
CA VAL A 139 -12.73 -11.67 -0.53
C VAL A 139 -12.73 -10.64 -1.65
N VAL A 140 -11.76 -10.68 -2.57
CA VAL A 140 -11.72 -9.75 -3.71
C VAL A 140 -12.92 -9.97 -4.64
N ALA A 141 -13.31 -11.23 -4.90
CA ALA A 141 -14.47 -11.55 -5.71
C ALA A 141 -15.77 -11.03 -5.08
N GLN A 142 -15.94 -11.17 -3.77
CA GLN A 142 -17.08 -10.62 -3.05
C GLN A 142 -17.14 -9.10 -3.14
N LEU A 143 -16.01 -8.42 -2.90
CA LEU A 143 -15.94 -6.95 -3.00
C LEU A 143 -16.28 -6.43 -4.40
N ARG A 144 -15.96 -7.20 -5.44
CA ARG A 144 -16.32 -6.86 -6.83
C ARG A 144 -17.82 -7.02 -7.09
N ALA A 145 -18.48 -7.98 -6.45
CA ALA A 145 -19.92 -8.18 -6.58
C ALA A 145 -20.74 -7.10 -5.86
N ASP A 146 -20.14 -6.45 -4.86
CA ASP A 146 -20.79 -5.40 -4.05
C ASP A 146 -20.63 -3.98 -4.64
N LEU A 147 -19.87 -3.82 -5.74
CA LEU A 147 -19.63 -2.55 -6.46
C LEU A 147 -20.59 -2.37 -7.64
#